data_AF-A0A1V3X4A9-F1
#
_entry.id   AF-A0A1V3X4A9-F1
#
_cell.length_a   1.000
_cell.length_b   1.000
_cell.length_c   1.000
_cell.angle_alpha   90.00
_cell.angle_beta   90.00
_cell.angle_gamma   90.00
#
_symmetry.space_group_name_H-M   'P 1'
#
loop_
_entity.id
_entity.type
_entity.pdbx_description
1 polymer ?
#
loop_
_entity_poly.entity_id
_entity_poly.type
_entity_poly.pdbx_seq_one_letter_code
_entity_poly.pdbx_strand_id
1 'polypeptide(L)' 'MDSDNERVIERPDDLTASWLTAMIGAGTVTDFTVERIGTGQMSECYRVVPAYAAAAGRSRWC' A
#
# COMPACT_ATOMS: atom_id res chain seq x y z
N MET A 1 -4.51 18.92 7.19
CA MET A 1 -3.08 18.76 7.54
C MET A 1 -2.99 17.35 8.06
N ASP A 2 -2.79 16.44 7.12
CA ASP A 2 -2.89 15.01 7.30
C ASP A 2 -1.51 14.55 7.77
N SER A 3 -1.24 14.76 9.07
CA SER A 3 0.09 14.54 9.67
C SER A 3 0.60 13.10 9.53
N ASP A 4 -0.26 12.15 9.19
CA ASP A 4 0.13 10.78 8.84
C ASP A 4 0.92 10.69 7.53
N ASN A 5 0.76 11.64 6.60
CA ASN A 5 1.45 11.61 5.30
C ASN A 5 2.94 11.98 5.38
N GLU A 6 3.32 12.77 6.38
CA GLU A 6 4.69 13.22 6.62
C GLU A 6 5.54 12.22 7.42
N ARG A 7 4.99 11.02 7.71
CA ARG A 7 5.68 9.96 8.43
C ARG A 7 6.82 9.36 7.60
N VAL A 8 8.00 9.26 8.21
CA VAL A 8 9.15 8.57 7.62
C VAL A 8 8.92 7.06 7.71
N ILE A 9 8.82 6.40 6.55
CA ILE A 9 8.66 4.94 6.47
C ILE A 9 10.05 4.30 6.45
N GLU A 10 10.50 3.76 7.59
CA GLU A 10 11.81 3.09 7.71
C GLU A 10 11.73 1.58 7.48
N ARG A 11 10.54 0.99 7.69
CA ARG A 11 10.29 -0.45 7.60
C ARG A 11 8.91 -0.72 6.99
N PRO A 12 8.72 -1.89 6.36
CA PRO A 12 7.41 -2.26 5.82
C PRO A 12 6.32 -2.37 6.91
N ASP A 13 6.68 -2.65 8.17
CA ASP A 13 5.75 -2.70 9.30
C ASP A 13 5.19 -1.31 9.68
N ASP A 14 5.85 -0.24 9.23
CA ASP A 14 5.41 1.14 9.46
C ASP A 14 4.28 1.55 8.51
N LEU A 15 4.06 0.77 7.45
CA LEU A 15 3.00 1.01 6.48
C LEU A 15 1.63 0.72 7.09
N THR A 16 0.66 1.58 6.78
CA THR A 16 -0.74 1.36 7.13
C THR A 16 -1.61 1.43 5.88
N ALA A 17 -2.75 0.73 5.92
CA ALA A 17 -3.72 0.78 4.83
C ALA A 17 -4.24 2.21 4.58
N SER A 18 -4.43 3.00 5.64
CA SER A 18 -4.82 4.41 5.54
C SER A 18 -3.75 5.26 4.85
N TRP A 19 -2.48 5.06 5.18
CA TRP A 19 -1.36 5.75 4.54
C TRP A 19 -1.26 5.37 3.05
N LEU A 20 -1.34 4.07 2.73
CA LEU A 20 -1.34 3.60 1.34
C LEU A 20 -2.54 4.15 0.55
N THR A 21 -3.71 4.27 1.18
CA THR A 21 -4.89 4.88 0.58
C THR A 21 -4.65 6.35 0.24
N ALA A 22 -4.09 7.11 1.18
CA ALA A 22 -3.80 8.53 1.00
C ALA A 22 -2.74 8.76 -0.09
N MET A 23 -1.69 7.94 -0.13
CA MET A 23 -0.55 8.13 -1.02
C MET A 23 -0.72 7.56 -2.42
N ILE A 24 -1.36 6.40 -2.57
CA ILE A 24 -1.53 5.77 -3.90
C ILE A 24 -2.69 6.44 -4.66
N GLY A 25 -3.73 6.88 -3.96
CA GLY A 25 -4.88 7.57 -4.58
C GLY A 25 -5.70 6.73 -5.56
N ALA A 26 -5.46 5.42 -5.66
CA ALA A 26 -6.14 4.51 -6.58
C ALA A 26 -7.43 3.87 -6.01
N GLY A 27 -7.73 4.12 -4.73
CA GLY A 27 -8.89 3.58 -4.02
C GLY A 27 -8.58 3.28 -2.56
N THR A 28 -9.61 2.92 -1.78
CA THR A 28 -9.44 2.53 -0.38
C THR A 28 -8.73 1.19 -0.30
N VAL A 29 -7.52 1.17 0.23
CA VAL A 29 -6.79 -0.06 0.59
C VAL A 29 -7.41 -0.61 1.87
N THR A 30 -7.85 -1.86 1.85
CA THR A 30 -8.42 -2.55 3.02
C THR A 30 -7.40 -3.42 3.72
N ASP A 31 -6.42 -3.93 2.98
CA ASP A 31 -5.36 -4.79 3.48
C ASP A 31 -4.16 -4.71 2.53
N PHE A 32 -2.99 -5.21 2.94
CA PHE A 32 -1.84 -5.31 2.05
C PHE A 32 -0.91 -6.44 2.50
N THR A 33 -0.22 -7.03 1.55
CA THR A 33 0.84 -8.00 1.84
C THR A 33 2.20 -7.43 1.47
N VAL A 34 3.23 -7.86 2.19
CA VAL A 34 4.61 -7.48 1.95
C VAL A 34 5.42 -8.73 1.65
N GLU A 35 6.03 -8.78 0.47
CA GLU A 35 6.94 -9.85 0.08
C GLU A 35 8.36 -9.30 -0.06
N ARG A 36 9.35 -10.05 0.43
CA ARG A 36 10.76 -9.70 0.27
C ARG A 36 11.27 -10.22 -1.07
N ILE A 37 11.69 -9.32 -1.95
CA ILE A 37 12.01 -9.65 -3.36
C ILE A 37 13.50 -9.65 -3.70
N GLY A 38 14.39 -9.49 -2.71
CA GLY A 38 15.86 -9.45 -2.93
C GLY A 38 16.64 -10.46 -2.09
N THR A 39 17.63 -11.14 -2.68
CA THR A 39 18.45 -12.19 -2.02
C THR A 39 19.87 -11.76 -1.66
N GLY A 40 20.09 -10.47 -1.37
CA GLY A 40 21.33 -10.00 -0.73
C GLY A 40 22.16 -9.06 -1.59
N GLN A 41 22.45 -7.89 -1.03
CA GLN A 41 23.73 -7.57 -0.38
C GLN A 41 23.79 -6.07 -0.04
N MET A 42 22.85 -5.24 -0.53
CA MET A 42 22.86 -3.79 -0.24
C MET A 42 21.51 -3.11 -0.01
N SER A 43 20.37 -3.66 -0.45
CA SER A 43 19.06 -3.02 -0.21
C SER A 43 18.01 -4.06 0.17
N GLU A 44 17.27 -3.76 1.24
CA GLU A 44 16.08 -4.51 1.61
C GLU A 44 14.92 -4.09 0.68
N CYS A 45 14.82 -4.75 -0.47
CA CYS A 45 13.73 -4.50 -1.40
C CYS A 45 12.50 -5.33 -1.00
N TYR A 46 11.40 -4.64 -0.76
CA TYR A 46 10.09 -5.24 -0.51
C TYR A 46 9.12 -4.86 -1.62
N ARG A 47 8.26 -5.79 -2.00
CA ARG A 47 7.07 -5.49 -2.79
C ARG A 47 5.87 -5.45 -1.85
N VAL A 48 5.10 -4.38 -1.97
CA VAL A 48 3.84 -4.20 -1.26
C VAL A 48 2.71 -4.44 -2.26
N VAL A 49 1.80 -5.35 -1.93
CA VAL A 49 0.63 -5.67 -2.75
C VAL A 49 -0.63 -5.21 -2.00
N PRO A 50 -1.19 -4.03 -2.33
CA PRO A 50 -2.41 -3.54 -1.69
C PRO A 50 -3.64 -4.26 -2.22
N ALA A 51 -4.52 -4.67 -1.31
CA ALA A 51 -5.87 -5.13 -1.58
C ALA A 51 -6.82 -3.94 -1.44
N TYR A 52 -7.48 -3.57 -2.54
CA TYR A 52 -8.46 -2.49 -2.54
C TYR A 52 -9.84 -3.00 -2.17
N ALA A 53 -10.62 -2.17 -1.48
CA ALA A 53 -12.06 -2.36 -1.35
C ALA A 53 -12.64 -2.55 -2.76
N ALA A 54 -13.53 -3.53 -2.90
CA ALA A 54 -14.23 -3.73 -4.16
C ALA A 54 -14.92 -2.41 -4.52
N ALA A 55 -14.40 -1.72 -5.55
CA ALA A 55 -15.07 -0.57 -6.10
C ALA A 55 -16.47 -1.04 -6.50
N ALA A 56 -17.50 -0.51 -5.85
CA ALA A 56 -18.91 -0.72 -6.16
C ALA A 56 -19.27 -0.05 -7.51
N GLY A 57 -18.49 -0.36 -8.54
CA GLY A 57 -18.32 0.44 -9.74
C GLY A 57 -17.50 -0.30 -10.80
N ARG A 58 -17.73 -1.59 -10.96
CA ARG A 58 -17.72 -2.20 -12.29
C ARG A 58 -18.97 -3.05 -12.46
N SER A 59 -20.11 -2.40 -12.40
CA SER A 59 -21.28 -2.93 -13.11
C SER A 59 -20.86 -3.01 -14.56
N ARG A 60 -20.46 -4.22 -14.97
CA ARG A 60 -20.10 -4.51 -16.35
C ARG A 60 -21.25 -4.00 -17.20
N TRP A 61 -20.91 -3.23 -18.20
CA TRP A 61 -21.79 -2.86 -19.28
C TRP A 61 -22.46 -4.12 -19.84
N CYS A 62 -23.78 -4.20 -19.76
CA CYS A 62 -24.71 -4.99 -20.59
C CYS A 62 -26.12 -4.47 -20.31
#